data_AF-A0A6F8U1C1-F1
#
_entry.id   AF-A0A6F8U1C1-F1
#
_cell.length_a   1.000
_cell.length_b   1.000
_cell.length_c   1.000
_cell.angle_alpha   90.00
_cell.angle_beta   90.00
_cell.angle_gamma   90.00
#
_symmetry.space_group_name_H-M   'P 1'
#
loop_
_entity.id
_entity.type
_entity.pdbx_description
1 polymer ?
#
loop_
_entity_poly.entity_id
_entity_poly.type
_entity_poly.pdbx_seq_one_letter_code
_entity_poly.pdbx_strand_id
1 'polypeptide(L)'
;MMKTPAAIAWVPNRPLEIEEIALEGSKWGEVLVRIVNTSLCHTDMFTLSGKDPEGLFCVLGHEEVGIVEELGHGVTSVKPGDHVILLCLV
;
A
#
# COMPACT_ATOMS: atom_id res chain seq x y z
N MET A 1 -7.57 -0.42 -15.44
CA MET A 1 -7.86 0.39 -14.24
C MET A 1 -8.80 -0.41 -13.37
N MET A 2 -8.30 -0.90 -12.24
CA MET A 2 -9.07 -1.69 -11.28
C MET A 2 -9.60 -0.78 -10.17
N LYS A 3 -10.68 -1.17 -9.52
CA LYS A 3 -11.19 -0.47 -8.35
C LYS A 3 -10.90 -1.29 -7.10
N THR A 4 -10.48 -0.62 -6.02
CA THR A 4 -10.20 -1.27 -4.75
C THR A 4 -10.56 -0.35 -3.58
N PRO A 5 -11.09 -0.88 -2.47
CA PRO A 5 -11.22 -0.10 -1.25
C PRO A 5 -9.84 0.25 -0.67
N ALA A 6 -9.71 1.44 -0.10
CA ALA A 6 -8.54 1.90 0.64
C ALA A 6 -8.98 2.74 1.85
N ALA A 7 -8.17 2.74 2.90
CA ALA A 7 -8.33 3.65 4.04
C ALA A 7 -7.47 4.90 3.79
N ILE A 8 -8.12 6.06 3.63
CA ILE A 8 -7.48 7.31 3.21
C ILE A 8 -7.33 8.26 4.40
N ALA A 9 -6.12 8.76 4.61
CA ALA A 9 -5.79 9.85 5.50
C ALA A 9 -5.82 11.18 4.73
N TRP A 10 -6.95 11.89 4.75
CA TRP A 10 -7.09 13.17 4.05
C TRP A 10 -6.36 14.34 4.72
N VAL A 11 -6.44 14.39 6.06
CA VAL A 11 -5.87 15.47 6.87
C VAL A 11 -5.38 14.91 8.22
N PRO A 12 -4.38 15.56 8.86
CA PRO A 12 -3.87 15.13 10.16
C PRO A 12 -4.95 15.00 11.24
N ASN A 13 -4.81 14.01 12.11
CA ASN A 13 -5.65 13.76 13.29
C ASN A 13 -7.16 13.54 12.99
N ARG A 14 -7.52 13.20 11.76
CA ARG A 14 -8.89 12.80 11.40
C ARG A 14 -8.96 11.27 11.27
N PRO A 15 -10.10 10.63 11.60
CA PRO A 15 -10.32 9.23 11.27
C PRO A 15 -10.10 8.95 9.78
N LEU A 16 -9.58 7.77 9.47
CA LEU A 16 -9.42 7.31 8.09
C LEU A 16 -10.80 7.13 7.45
N GLU A 17 -10.93 7.53 6.19
CA GLU A 17 -12.14 7.33 5.39
C GLU A 17 -11.94 6.13 4.46
N ILE A 18 -12.90 5.20 4.45
CA ILE A 18 -12.86 4.05 3.54
C ILE A 18 -13.50 4.47 2.22
N GLU A 19 -12.70 4.53 1.17
CA GLU A 19 -13.14 4.95 -0.16
C GLU A 19 -12.70 3.96 -1.24
N GLU A 20 -13.42 3.95 -2.36
CA GLU A 20 -13.04 3.19 -3.54
C GLU A 20 -12.09 4.01 -4.41
N ILE A 21 -10.87 3.53 -4.60
CA ILE A 21 -9.85 4.17 -5.44
C ILE A 21 -9.63 3.39 -6.73
N ALA A 22 -9.17 4.11 -7.76
CA ALA A 22 -8.78 3.52 -9.03
C ALA A 22 -7.27 3.26 -9.04
N LEU A 23 -6.88 2.01 -9.28
CA LEU A 23 -5.49 1.58 -9.39
C LEU A 23 -5.18 1.22 -10.85
N GLU A 24 -4.02 1.66 -11.33
CA GLU A 24 -3.49 1.26 -12.63
C GLU A 24 -2.90 -0.15 -12.57
N GLY A 25 -2.73 -0.79 -13.73
CA GLY A 25 -2.02 -2.07 -13.80
C GLY A 25 -0.51 -1.88 -13.55
N SER A 26 0.22 -2.98 -13.40
CA SER A 26 1.66 -2.93 -13.11
C SER A 26 2.44 -2.37 -14.28
N LYS A 27 3.30 -1.37 -14.03
CA LYS A 27 4.24 -0.83 -15.03
C LYS A 27 5.55 -1.60 -14.99
N TRP A 28 6.51 -1.20 -15.84
CA TRP A 28 7.82 -1.85 -15.90
C TRP A 28 8.48 -1.89 -14.52
N GLY A 29 8.92 -3.07 -14.08
CA GLY A 29 9.57 -3.29 -12.79
C GLY A 29 8.65 -3.29 -11.56
N GLU A 30 7.33 -3.09 -11.73
CA GLU A 30 6.36 -3.07 -10.63
C GLU A 30 5.66 -4.43 -10.45
N VAL A 31 5.11 -4.67 -9.26
CA VAL A 31 4.31 -5.85 -8.95
C VAL A 31 3.00 -5.40 -8.33
N LEU A 32 1.87 -5.87 -8.88
CA LEU A 32 0.57 -5.68 -8.26
C LEU A 32 0.33 -6.80 -7.27
N VAL A 33 0.05 -6.42 -6.02
CA VAL A 33 -0.18 -7.36 -4.92
C VAL A 33 -1.58 -7.14 -4.37
N ARG A 34 -2.36 -8.21 -4.25
CA ARG A 34 -3.58 -8.18 -3.45
C ARG A 34 -3.21 -8.38 -1.98
N ILE A 35 -3.40 -7.31 -1.21
CA ILE A 35 -3.15 -7.32 0.23
C ILE A 35 -4.17 -8.25 0.91
N VAL A 36 -3.68 -9.15 1.76
CA VAL A 36 -4.49 -10.09 2.54
C VAL A 36 -4.65 -9.58 3.98
N ASN A 37 -3.55 -9.08 4.56
CA ASN A 37 -3.52 -8.45 5.87
C ASN A 37 -2.47 -7.34 5.90
N THR A 38 -2.71 -6.34 6.76
CA THR A 38 -1.74 -5.33 7.17
C THR A 38 -1.96 -5.02 8.64
N SER A 39 -0.90 -4.69 9.37
CA SER A 39 -0.96 -4.22 10.76
C SER A 39 -0.85 -2.71 10.85
N LEU A 40 -1.34 -2.16 11.96
CA LEU A 40 -1.13 -0.76 12.29
C LEU A 40 0.08 -0.66 13.21
N CYS A 41 1.11 0.01 12.72
CA CYS A 41 2.30 0.33 13.49
C CYS A 41 2.15 1.72 14.14
N HIS A 42 2.97 1.99 15.14
CA HIS A 42 3.05 3.31 15.74
C HIS A 42 3.46 4.38 14.71
N THR A 43 4.28 4.02 13.71
CA THR A 43 4.68 4.95 12.64
C THR A 43 3.47 5.42 11.83
N ASP A 44 2.52 4.55 11.48
CA ASP A 44 1.32 4.97 10.74
C ASP A 44 0.51 6.00 11.53
N MET A 45 0.40 5.80 12.85
CA MET A 45 -0.27 6.73 13.74
C MET A 45 0.51 8.05 13.92
N PHE A 46 1.83 7.97 13.94
CA PHE A 46 2.70 9.15 14.00
C PHE A 46 2.59 9.98 12.72
N THR A 47 2.59 9.33 11.55
CA THR A 47 2.32 9.97 10.25
C THR A 47 0.94 10.61 10.26
N LEU A 48 -0.12 9.86 10.61
CA LEU A 48 -1.49 10.39 10.71
C LEU A 48 -1.62 11.59 11.66
N SER A 49 -0.75 11.71 12.67
CA SER A 49 -0.76 12.83 13.61
C SER A 49 -0.34 14.17 13.00
N GLY A 50 0.24 14.20 11.80
CA GLY A 50 0.74 15.44 11.18
C GLY A 50 2.18 15.81 11.54
N LYS A 51 2.84 15.00 12.39
CA LYS A 51 4.16 15.32 12.96
C LYS A 51 5.31 14.67 12.21
N ASP A 52 5.01 13.76 11.30
CA ASP A 52 5.98 13.12 10.45
C ASP A 52 6.47 14.12 9.38
N PRO A 53 7.77 14.47 9.36
CA PRO A 53 8.33 15.38 8.38
C PRO A 53 8.27 14.84 6.94
N GLU A 54 8.03 13.54 6.73
CA GLU A 54 7.87 12.95 5.40
C GLU A 54 6.51 13.31 4.76
N GLY A 55 5.50 13.64 5.56
CA GLY A 55 4.38 14.51 5.18
C GLY A 55 3.46 14.07 4.03
N LEU A 56 3.59 12.86 3.49
CA LEU A 56 2.73 12.37 2.40
C LEU A 56 1.49 11.67 2.97
N PHE A 57 0.42 12.44 3.14
CA PHE A 57 -0.89 11.95 3.57
C PHE A 57 -1.66 11.37 2.39
N CYS A 58 -1.82 10.04 2.36
CA CYS A 58 -2.69 9.36 1.40
C CYS A 58 -3.20 8.03 1.97
N VAL A 59 -2.74 6.91 1.41
CA VAL A 59 -2.96 5.53 1.88
C VAL A 59 -1.71 5.14 2.65
N LEU A 60 -1.86 4.94 3.97
CA LEU A 60 -0.78 4.53 4.88
C LEU A 60 -0.60 3.00 4.85
N GLY A 61 0.21 2.47 5.77
CA GLY A 61 0.52 1.06 5.88
C GLY A 61 1.89 0.74 5.29
N HIS A 62 2.66 -0.05 6.03
CA HIS A 62 4.00 -0.51 5.63
C HIS A 62 4.34 -1.90 6.21
N GLU A 63 3.34 -2.62 6.70
CA GLU A 63 3.46 -3.95 7.32
C GLU A 63 2.51 -4.96 6.66
N GLU A 64 2.51 -4.99 5.32
CA GLU A 64 1.58 -5.78 4.53
C GLU A 64 2.12 -7.17 4.18
N VAL A 65 1.18 -8.12 4.14
CA VAL A 65 1.35 -9.41 3.47
C VAL A 65 0.26 -9.60 2.42
N GLY A 66 0.63 -10.20 1.29
CA GLY A 66 -0.28 -10.31 0.16
C GLY A 66 0.09 -11.41 -0.81
N ILE A 67 -0.69 -11.48 -1.88
CA ILE A 67 -0.53 -12.43 -2.97
C ILE A 67 -0.29 -11.66 -4.26
N VAL A 68 0.73 -12.04 -5.02
CA VAL A 68 1.03 -11.42 -6.32
C VAL A 68 -0.11 -11.70 -7.31
N GLU A 69 -0.67 -10.64 -7.89
CA GLU A 69 -1.75 -10.72 -8.90
C GLU A 69 -1.21 -10.51 -10.31
N GLU A 70 -0.38 -9.48 -10.52
CA GLU A 70 0.14 -9.08 -11.83
C GLU A 70 1.62 -8.70 -11.72
N LEU A 71 2.37 -8.98 -12.80
CA LEU A 71 3.76 -8.55 -12.93
C LEU A 71 3.90 -7.51 -14.03
N GLY A 72 4.61 -6.45 -13.69
CA GLY A 72 5.20 -5.54 -14.64
C GLY A 72 6.27 -6.19 -15.50
N HIS A 73 6.45 -5.68 -16.72
CA HIS A 73 7.54 -6.14 -17.58
C HIS A 73 8.90 -5.96 -16.88
N GLY A 74 9.78 -6.96 -16.98
CA GLY A 74 11.12 -6.92 -16.40
C GLY A 74 11.24 -7.49 -14.98
N VAL A 75 10.11 -7.78 -14.30
CA VAL A 75 10.15 -8.49 -13.02
C VAL A 75 10.46 -9.96 -13.25
N THR A 76 11.46 -10.49 -12.54
CA THR A 76 11.92 -11.89 -12.67
C THR A 76 12.03 -12.62 -11.33
N SER A 77 11.83 -11.92 -10.21
CA SER A 77 12.07 -12.43 -8.86
C SER A 77 10.86 -13.14 -8.23
N VAL A 78 9.66 -12.92 -8.75
CA VAL A 78 8.38 -13.46 -8.23
C VAL A 78 7.45 -13.82 -9.39
N LYS A 79 6.35 -14.54 -9.10
CA LYS A 79 5.28 -14.87 -10.06
C LYS A 79 3.88 -14.70 -9.48
N PRO A 80 2.84 -14.53 -10.31
CA PRO A 80 1.45 -14.51 -9.84
C PRO A 80 1.12 -15.75 -9.00
N GLY A 81 0.43 -15.53 -7.88
CA GLY A 81 0.13 -16.53 -6.86
C GLY A 81 1.17 -16.67 -5.75
N ASP A 82 2.35 -16.07 -5.86
CA ASP A 82 3.33 -16.08 -4.76
C ASP A 82 2.82 -15.27 -3.56
N HIS A 83 3.10 -15.77 -2.36
CA HIS A 83 2.90 -15.03 -1.11
C HIS A 83 4.11 -14.14 -0.87
N VAL A 84 3.86 -12.86 -0.63
CA VAL A 84 4.90 -11.84 -0.45
C VAL A 84 4.66 -11.01 0.80
N ILE A 85 5.75 -10.54 1.38
CA ILE A 85 5.76 -9.51 2.41
C ILE A 85 6.26 -8.24 1.74
N LEU A 86 5.56 -7.12 1.91
CA LEU A 86 6.05 -5.84 1.40
C LEU A 86 7.18 -5.36 2.30
N LEU A 87 8.31 -5.00 1.69
CA LEU A 87 9.48 -4.52 2.41
C LEU A 87 9.47 -2.99 2.44
N CYS A 88 9.25 -2.42 3.62
CA CYS A 88 9.51 -1.00 3.86
C CYS A 88 11.02 -0.82 4.05
N LEU A 89 11.72 -0.37 3.02
CA LEU A 89 13.10 0.13 3.15
C LEU A 89 13.00 1.61 3.50
N VAL A 90 13.30 1.94 4.76
CA VAL A 90 13.57 3.32 5.20
C VAL A 90 14.85 3.86 4.59
#